data_AF-P76069-F1
#
_entry.id   AF-P76069-F1
#
_cell.length_a   1.000
_cell.length_b   1.000
_cell.length_c   1.000
_cell.angle_alpha   90.00
_cell.angle_beta   90.00
_cell.angle_gamma   90.00
#
_symmetry.space_group_name_H-M   'P 1'
#
loop_
_entity.id
_entity.type
_entity.pdbx_description
1 polymer ?
#
loop_
_entity_poly.entity_id
_entity_poly.type
_entity_poly.pdbx_seq_one_letter_code
_entity_poly.pdbx_strand_id
1 'polypeptide(L)'
;MSRSSDNDQYRSRNALIRRHIEKMDASLHVGTKEFDISKVSEVDSVDDLLIDNAARYLLKDWKGVGELVNGVEVALEYTAERGIALLKQNPELYWQILAEAASIAQGKEQQKQDTIKKP
;
A
#
# COMPACT_ATOMS: atom_id res chain seq x y z
N MET A 1 -15.56 8.26 8.71
CA MET A 1 -14.59 7.89 7.65
C MET A 1 -14.63 6.37 7.47
N SER A 2 -15.00 5.86 6.29
CA SER A 2 -15.12 4.41 6.05
C SER A 2 -13.75 3.76 5.97
N ARG A 3 -13.57 2.58 6.58
CA ARG A 3 -12.26 1.90 6.64
C ARG A 3 -11.91 1.35 5.28
N SER A 4 -10.62 1.33 4.94
CA SER A 4 -10.16 0.63 3.73
C SER A 4 -10.48 -0.86 3.81
N SER A 5 -10.40 -1.49 4.99
CA SER A 5 -10.82 -2.88 5.21
C SER A 5 -12.27 -3.16 4.84
N ASP A 6 -13.14 -2.16 4.98
CA ASP A 6 -14.57 -2.30 4.71
C ASP A 6 -14.88 -2.04 3.23
N ASN A 7 -13.91 -1.54 2.45
CA ASN A 7 -14.04 -1.32 1.01
C ASN A 7 -13.79 -2.64 0.24
N ASP A 8 -14.82 -3.13 -0.45
CA ASP A 8 -14.78 -4.37 -1.23
C ASP A 8 -13.73 -4.36 -2.35
N GLN A 9 -13.54 -3.22 -3.02
CA GLN A 9 -12.52 -3.07 -4.06
C GLN A 9 -11.11 -3.17 -3.47
N TYR A 10 -10.87 -2.52 -2.32
CA TYR A 10 -9.61 -2.65 -1.62
C TYR A 10 -9.34 -4.10 -1.21
N ARG A 11 -10.32 -4.79 -0.62
CA ARG A 11 -10.15 -6.20 -0.20
C ARG A 11 -9.85 -7.11 -1.38
N SER A 12 -10.64 -6.99 -2.45
CA SER A 12 -10.47 -7.77 -3.67
C SER A 12 -9.09 -7.54 -4.28
N ARG A 13 -8.70 -6.27 -4.42
CA ARG A 13 -7.41 -5.93 -4.99
C ARG A 13 -6.24 -6.38 -4.13
N ASN A 14 -6.32 -6.17 -2.81
CA ASN A 14 -5.29 -6.63 -1.88
C ASN A 14 -5.13 -8.16 -1.92
N ALA A 15 -6.22 -8.91 -2.08
CA ALA A 15 -6.15 -10.36 -2.26
C ALA A 15 -5.47 -10.77 -3.58
N LEU A 16 -5.76 -10.06 -4.68
CA LEU A 16 -5.08 -10.29 -5.96
C LEU A 16 -3.57 -10.02 -5.89
N ILE A 17 -3.18 -8.91 -5.23
CA ILE A 17 -1.77 -8.56 -5.03
C ILE A 17 -1.07 -9.64 -4.20
N ARG A 18 -1.67 -10.09 -3.10
CA ARG A 18 -1.11 -11.16 -2.26
C ARG A 18 -0.91 -12.46 -3.02
N ARG A 19 -1.91 -12.88 -3.81
CA ARG A 19 -1.78 -14.07 -4.66
C ARG A 19 -0.66 -13.93 -5.69
N HIS A 20 -0.47 -12.74 -6.24
CA HIS A 20 0.62 -12.47 -7.17
C HIS A 20 1.99 -12.61 -6.48
N ILE A 21 2.15 -12.02 -5.29
CA ILE A 21 3.34 -12.15 -4.45
C ILE A 21 3.60 -13.62 -4.12
N GLU A 22 2.60 -14.36 -3.62
CA GLU A 22 2.74 -15.79 -3.30
C GLU A 22 3.20 -16.62 -4.51
N LYS A 23 2.69 -16.31 -5.71
CA LYS A 23 3.10 -16.98 -6.94
C LYS A 23 4.56 -16.67 -7.30
N MET A 24 4.97 -15.42 -7.17
CA MET A 24 6.35 -15.01 -7.42
C MET A 24 7.29 -15.65 -6.41
N ASP A 25 6.97 -15.56 -5.12
CA ASP A 25 7.74 -16.15 -4.03
C ASP A 25 7.94 -17.65 -4.23
N ALA A 26 6.88 -18.37 -4.62
CA ALA A 26 6.97 -19.79 -4.95
C ALA A 26 7.87 -20.05 -6.16
N SER A 27 7.77 -19.26 -7.23
CA SER A 27 8.59 -19.43 -8.44
C SER A 27 10.07 -19.13 -8.21
N LEU A 28 10.36 -18.23 -7.27
CA LEU A 28 11.70 -17.81 -6.89
C LEU A 28 12.26 -18.62 -5.70
N HIS A 29 11.46 -19.51 -5.12
CA HIS A 29 11.78 -20.29 -3.92
C HIS A 29 12.19 -19.42 -2.72
N VAL A 30 11.54 -18.26 -2.54
CA VAL A 30 11.79 -17.33 -1.44
C VAL A 30 11.66 -18.05 -0.10
N GLY A 31 12.62 -17.82 0.80
CA GLY A 31 12.69 -18.48 2.12
C GLY A 31 13.32 -19.88 2.11
N THR A 32 13.81 -20.35 0.96
CA THR A 32 14.54 -21.63 0.84
C THR A 32 16.01 -21.41 0.47
N LYS A 33 16.80 -22.49 0.44
CA LYS A 33 18.20 -22.46 -0.04
C LYS A 33 18.33 -22.26 -1.56
N GLU A 34 17.24 -22.42 -2.31
CA GLU A 34 17.20 -22.29 -3.77
C GLU A 34 16.88 -20.85 -4.22
N PHE A 35 16.56 -19.96 -3.26
CA PHE A 35 16.34 -18.55 -3.52
C PHE A 35 17.60 -17.89 -4.09
N ASP A 36 17.43 -17.18 -5.20
CA ASP A 36 18.48 -16.41 -5.85
C ASP A 36 17.95 -15.04 -6.25
N ILE A 37 18.44 -14.02 -5.55
CA ILE A 37 18.03 -12.63 -5.79
C ILE A 37 18.37 -12.14 -7.20
N SER A 38 19.39 -12.72 -7.85
CA SER A 38 19.75 -12.33 -9.22
C SER A 38 18.71 -12.73 -10.27
N LYS A 39 17.76 -13.61 -9.90
CA LYS A 39 16.64 -14.03 -10.75
C LYS A 39 15.41 -13.13 -10.60
N VAL A 40 15.40 -12.21 -9.63
CA VAL A 40 14.30 -11.25 -9.46
C VAL A 40 14.41 -10.19 -10.55
N SER A 41 13.39 -10.07 -11.39
CA SER A 41 13.33 -9.05 -12.44
C SER A 41 12.68 -7.76 -11.92
N GLU A 42 13.16 -6.59 -12.36
CA GLU A 42 12.54 -5.30 -12.04
C GLU A 42 11.12 -5.17 -12.62
N VAL A 43 10.82 -5.89 -13.71
CA VAL A 43 9.52 -5.83 -14.41
C VAL A 43 8.39 -6.40 -13.56
N ASP A 44 8.73 -7.28 -12.61
CA ASP A 44 7.77 -7.90 -11.69
C ASP A 44 7.67 -7.13 -10.36
N SER A 45 7.77 -5.79 -10.37
CA SER A 45 7.76 -5.04 -9.11
C SER A 45 6.39 -5.12 -8.43
N VAL A 46 6.33 -5.97 -7.39
CA VAL A 46 5.24 -6.03 -6.42
C VAL A 46 4.99 -4.63 -5.83
N ASP A 47 6.04 -3.83 -5.71
CA ASP A 47 6.01 -2.47 -5.18
C ASP A 47 5.06 -1.57 -5.95
N ASP A 48 5.02 -1.63 -7.28
CA ASP A 48 4.10 -0.82 -8.07
C ASP A 48 2.63 -1.13 -7.75
N LEU A 49 2.31 -2.42 -7.59
CA LEU A 49 0.96 -2.85 -7.22
C LEU A 49 0.59 -2.40 -5.80
N LEU A 50 1.53 -2.48 -4.86
CA LEU A 50 1.33 -2.06 -3.48
C LEU A 50 1.17 -0.55 -3.35
N ILE A 51 2.03 0.22 -4.03
CA ILE A 51 1.98 1.69 -4.07
C ILE A 51 0.65 2.15 -4.68
N ASP A 52 0.22 1.56 -5.79
CA ASP A 52 -1.07 1.92 -6.39
C ASP A 52 -2.24 1.57 -5.45
N ASN A 53 -2.20 0.41 -4.79
CA ASN A 53 -3.22 0.06 -3.80
C ASN A 53 -3.25 1.05 -2.61
N ALA A 54 -2.08 1.52 -2.17
CA ALA A 54 -1.95 2.53 -1.12
C ALA A 54 -2.52 3.87 -1.57
N ALA A 55 -2.15 4.37 -2.76
CA ALA A 55 -2.65 5.64 -3.30
C ALA A 55 -4.18 5.64 -3.49
N ARG A 56 -4.77 4.55 -3.98
CA ARG A 56 -6.23 4.48 -4.20
C ARG A 56 -7.02 4.33 -2.92
N TYR A 57 -6.51 3.55 -1.97
CA TYR A 57 -7.34 3.04 -0.88
C TYR A 57 -6.81 3.29 0.52
N LEU A 58 -5.53 3.54 0.74
CA LEU A 58 -4.98 3.82 2.08
C LEU A 58 -4.75 5.32 2.30
N LEU A 59 -4.26 6.03 1.29
CA LEU A 59 -4.09 7.48 1.34
C LEU A 59 -5.46 8.16 1.24
N LYS A 60 -6.07 8.44 2.39
CA LYS A 60 -7.41 9.03 2.47
C LYS A 60 -7.33 10.54 2.70
N ASP A 61 -8.35 11.24 2.22
CA ASP A 61 -8.57 12.68 2.41
C ASP A 61 -7.45 13.61 1.93
N TRP A 62 -6.46 13.07 1.22
CA TRP A 62 -5.43 13.84 0.55
C TRP A 62 -6.06 14.70 -0.55
N LYS A 63 -5.81 16.02 -0.51
CA LYS A 63 -6.55 16.99 -1.35
C LYS A 63 -5.85 17.35 -2.64
N GLY A 64 -4.53 17.34 -2.63
CA GLY A 64 -3.74 17.76 -3.79
C GLY A 64 -2.29 17.37 -3.71
N VAL A 65 -1.58 17.55 -4.81
CA VAL A 65 -0.14 17.35 -4.92
C VAL A 65 0.50 18.61 -5.51
N GLY A 66 1.76 18.86 -5.15
CA GLY A 66 2.59 19.81 -5.88
C GLY A 66 3.18 19.12 -7.10
N GLU A 67 2.98 19.69 -8.28
CA GLU A 67 3.68 19.28 -9.51
C GLU A 67 4.41 20.47 -10.13
N LEU A 68 5.59 20.22 -10.71
CA LEU A 68 6.28 21.22 -11.51
C LEU A 68 5.61 21.33 -12.88
N VAL A 69 4.91 22.44 -13.12
CA VAL A 69 4.39 22.81 -14.44
C VAL A 69 5.23 23.97 -14.96
N ASN A 70 5.95 23.77 -16.07
CA ASN A 70 6.84 24.77 -16.65
C ASN A 70 7.87 25.34 -15.63
N GLY A 71 8.37 24.50 -14.73
CA GLY A 71 9.36 24.88 -13.71
C GLY A 71 8.80 25.61 -12.48
N VAL A 72 7.48 25.84 -12.42
CA VAL A 72 6.79 26.42 -11.26
C VAL A 72 6.01 25.32 -10.56
N GLU A 73 6.13 25.25 -9.24
CA GLU A 73 5.31 24.33 -8.44
C GLU A 73 3.85 24.81 -8.42
N VAL A 74 2.94 23.95 -8.88
CA VAL A 74 1.50 24.20 -8.94
C VAL A 74 0.79 23.16 -8.09
N ALA A 75 -0.11 23.62 -7.21
CA ALA A 75 -1.01 22.75 -6.45
C ALA A 75 -2.12 22.22 -7.37
N LEU A 76 -2.15 20.91 -7.58
CA LEU A 76 -3.15 20.22 -8.39
C LEU A 76 -4.00 19.29 -7.52
N GLU A 77 -5.25 19.07 -7.93
CA GLU A 77 -6.16 18.17 -7.22
C GLU A 77 -5.61 16.74 -7.19
N TYR A 78 -5.84 16.06 -6.06
CA TYR A 78 -5.41 14.69 -5.89
C TYR A 78 -6.16 13.76 -6.84
N THR A 79 -5.40 12.97 -7.58
CA THR A 79 -5.89 11.75 -8.23
C THR A 79 -5.05 10.58 -7.74
N ALA A 80 -5.55 9.36 -7.91
CA ALA A 80 -4.76 8.18 -7.57
C ALA A 80 -3.45 8.11 -8.36
N GLU A 81 -3.49 8.49 -9.63
CA GLU A 81 -2.35 8.49 -10.54
C GLU A 81 -1.26 9.47 -10.05
N ARG A 82 -1.67 10.64 -9.56
CA ARG A 82 -0.78 11.61 -8.92
C ARG A 82 -0.26 11.13 -7.58
N GLY A 83 -1.12 10.46 -6.79
CA GLY A 83 -0.73 9.82 -5.54
C GLY A 83 0.34 8.75 -5.74
N ILE A 84 0.27 7.96 -6.80
CA ILE A 84 1.31 6.98 -7.16
C ILE A 84 2.63 7.68 -7.41
N ALA A 85 2.63 8.74 -8.23
CA ALA A 85 3.84 9.52 -8.50
C ALA A 85 4.44 10.13 -7.22
N LEU A 86 3.60 10.72 -6.37
CA LEU A 86 3.99 11.26 -5.07
C LEU A 86 4.69 10.20 -4.21
N LEU A 87 4.09 9.01 -4.07
CA LEU A 87 4.63 7.94 -3.23
C LEU A 87 5.91 7.32 -3.80
N LYS A 88 6.06 7.28 -5.12
CA LYS A 88 7.31 6.85 -5.78
C LYS A 88 8.45 7.84 -5.54
N GLN A 89 8.15 9.14 -5.53
CA GLN A 89 9.13 10.20 -5.27
C GLN A 89 9.47 10.36 -3.79
N ASN A 90 8.55 9.96 -2.90
CA ASN A 90 8.66 10.12 -1.46
C ASN A 90 8.38 8.77 -0.76
N PRO A 91 9.29 7.78 -0.86
CA PRO A 91 9.07 6.45 -0.30
C PRO A 91 8.78 6.45 1.21
N GLU A 92 9.28 7.43 1.94
CA GLU A 92 9.00 7.63 3.36
C GLU A 92 7.51 7.87 3.64
N LEU A 93 6.79 8.57 2.75
CA LEU A 93 5.34 8.74 2.87
C LEU A 93 4.62 7.41 2.70
N TYR A 94 5.09 6.56 1.78
CA TYR A 94 4.53 5.23 1.60
C TYR A 94 4.67 4.40 2.88
N TRP A 95 5.86 4.38 3.50
CA TRP A 95 6.08 3.67 4.76
C TRP A 95 5.26 4.23 5.91
N GLN A 96 5.08 5.55 5.99
CA GLN A 96 4.20 6.18 6.99
C GLN A 96 2.74 5.75 6.84
N ILE A 97 2.23 5.67 5.60
CA ILE A 97 0.87 5.20 5.32
C ILE A 97 0.70 3.75 5.79
N LEU A 98 1.68 2.88 5.53
CA LEU A 98 1.63 1.49 5.97
C LEU A 98 1.70 1.36 7.50
N ALA A 99 2.58 2.11 8.15
CA ALA A 99 2.71 2.12 9.60
C ALA A 99 1.42 2.59 10.28
N GLU A 100 0.81 3.66 9.78
CA GLU A 100 -0.46 4.18 10.30
C GLU A 100 -1.60 3.19 10.05
N ALA A 101 -1.68 2.59 8.86
CA ALA A 101 -2.67 1.56 8.56
C ALA A 101 -2.53 0.34 9.50
N ALA A 102 -1.30 -0.07 9.80
CA ALA A 102 -1.02 -1.15 10.76
C ALA A 102 -1.39 -0.76 12.19
N SER A 103 -1.06 0.46 12.63
CA SER A 103 -1.45 1.01 13.94
C SER A 103 -2.97 1.02 14.12
N ILE A 104 -3.71 1.51 13.14
CA ILE A 104 -5.18 1.52 13.13
C ILE A 104 -5.76 0.09 13.21
N ALA A 105 -5.13 -0.87 12.53
CA ALA A 105 -5.55 -2.26 12.56
C ALA A 105 -5.30 -2.90 13.93
N GLN A 106 -4.11 -2.70 14.51
CA GLN A 106 -3.73 -3.24 15.83
C GLN A 106 -4.56 -2.63 16.96
N GLY A 107 -4.74 -1.32 16.97
CA GLY A 107 -5.55 -0.64 17.99
C GLY A 107 -6.98 -1.16 18.06
N LYS A 108 -7.54 -1.61 16.92
CA LYS A 108 -8.87 -2.24 16.88
C LYS A 108 -8.87 -3.69 17.35
N GLU A 109 -7.82 -4.45 17.07
CA GLU A 109 -7.70 -5.81 17.59
C GLU A 109 -7.64 -5.78 19.13
N GLN A 110 -6.94 -4.80 19.70
CA GLN A 110 -6.95 -4.56 21.14
C GLN A 110 -8.37 -4.20 21.65
N GLN A 111 -9.07 -3.27 20.99
CA GLN A 111 -10.46 -2.92 21.36
C GLN A 111 -11.43 -4.11 21.32
N LYS A 112 -11.29 -5.00 20.32
CA LYS A 112 -12.08 -6.23 20.24
C LYS A 112 -11.78 -7.16 21.42
N GLN A 113 -10.49 -7.38 21.72
CA GLN A 113 -10.08 -8.21 22.86
C GLN A 113 -10.59 -7.66 24.19
N ASP A 114 -10.56 -6.34 24.40
CA ASP A 114 -11.04 -5.70 25.62
C ASP A 114 -12.56 -5.79 25.77
N THR A 115 -13.30 -5.83 24.65
CA THR A 115 -14.75 -6.00 24.65
C THR A 115 -15.15 -7.45 24.98
N ILE A 116 -14.43 -8.44 24.43
CA ILE A 116 -14.66 -9.87 24.74
C ILE A 116 -14.35 -10.19 26.21
N LYS A 117 -13.37 -9.49 26.80
CA LYS A 117 -12.97 -9.69 28.21
C LYS A 117 -13.89 -9.01 29.23
N LYS A 118 -14.83 -8.15 28.82
CA LYS A 118 -15.83 -7.59 29.74
C LYS A 118 -16.96 -8.62 29.91
N PRO A 119 -17.24 -9.07 31.16
CA PRO A 119 -18.20 -10.12 31.45
C PRO A 119 -19.65 -9.73 31.16
#